data_AF-A0A6B3HH99-F1
#
_entry.id   AF-A0A6B3HH99-F1
#
_cell.length_a   1.000
_cell.length_b   1.000
_cell.length_c   1.000
_cell.angle_alpha   90.00
_cell.angle_beta   90.00
_cell.angle_gamma   90.00
#
_symmetry.space_group_name_H-M   'P 1'
#
loop_
_entity.id
_entity.type
_entity.pdbx_description
1 polymer ?
#
loop_
_entity_poly.entity_id
_entity_poly.type
_entity_poly.pdbx_seq_one_letter_code
_entity_poly.pdbx_strand_id
1 'polypeptide(L)'
;GSERWNSGQSTEEWIEDWVLLAERYRSNPRVVGADLRNEVRRDVWDDPNWGRGDAHDWAAAAQRAGDRILKDANPDLLIMVEGINWAGIPVDGFWRDRPHLKPVAELSHTLVRSHKLVYAAHYYGYTGPRHSG
;
A
#
# COMPACT_ATOMS: atom_id res chain seq x y z
N GLY A 1 -2.31 -5.84 12.70
CA GLY A 1 -3.00 -4.52 12.66
C GLY A 1 -2.80 -3.77 11.34
N SER A 2 -1.57 -3.40 11.00
CA SER A 2 -1.18 -2.77 9.72
C SER A 2 -0.17 -3.62 8.95
N GLU A 3 -0.27 -4.94 9.12
CA GLU A 3 0.59 -5.92 8.46
C GLU A 3 0.41 -5.88 6.94
N ARG A 4 1.18 -6.68 6.21
CA ARG A 4 1.06 -6.79 4.76
C ARG A 4 -0.38 -7.11 4.36
N TRP A 5 -0.80 -6.64 3.18
CA TRP A 5 -2.14 -6.82 2.64
C TRP A 5 -2.52 -8.31 2.49
N ASN A 6 -1.52 -9.19 2.42
CA ASN A 6 -1.65 -10.63 2.24
C ASN A 6 -1.24 -11.48 3.45
N SER A 7 -1.23 -10.92 4.67
CA SER A 7 -0.90 -11.69 5.89
C SER A 7 -2.06 -12.54 6.40
N GLY A 8 -3.32 -12.19 6.09
CA GLY A 8 -4.53 -12.91 6.52
C GLY A 8 -5.46 -13.34 5.38
N GLN A 9 -5.05 -13.09 4.14
CA GLN A 9 -5.78 -13.37 2.91
C GLN A 9 -4.80 -13.40 1.74
N SER A 10 -5.20 -13.93 0.59
CA SER A 10 -4.41 -13.82 -0.63
C SER A 10 -4.41 -12.39 -1.19
N THR A 11 -3.44 -12.07 -2.05
CA THR A 11 -3.44 -10.77 -2.74
C THR A 11 -4.63 -10.64 -3.69
N GLU A 12 -5.13 -11.73 -4.26
CA GLU A 12 -6.28 -11.68 -5.18
C GLU A 12 -7.56 -11.38 -4.41
N GLU A 13 -7.82 -12.04 -3.28
CA GLU A 13 -8.98 -11.75 -2.42
C GLU A 13 -8.98 -10.28 -1.97
N TRP A 14 -7.82 -9.76 -1.53
CA TRP A 14 -7.69 -8.35 -1.17
C TRP A 14 -8.00 -7.39 -2.34
N ILE A 15 -7.61 -7.74 -3.57
CA ILE A 15 -7.93 -6.95 -4.77
C ILE A 15 -9.42 -7.02 -5.09
N GLU A 16 -10.02 -8.21 -5.01
CA GLU A 16 -11.45 -8.43 -5.27
C GLU A 16 -12.32 -7.65 -4.28
N ASP A 17 -11.95 -7.63 -3.00
CA ASP A 17 -12.61 -6.82 -1.98
C ASP A 17 -12.57 -5.33 -2.32
N TRP A 18 -11.43 -4.83 -2.81
CA TRP A 18 -11.30 -3.44 -3.24
C TRP A 18 -12.17 -3.12 -4.45
N VAL A 19 -12.21 -4.00 -5.45
CA VAL A 19 -13.08 -3.87 -6.63
C VAL A 19 -14.54 -3.82 -6.17
N LEU A 20 -14.96 -4.73 -5.29
CA LEU A 20 -16.31 -4.78 -4.73
C LEU A 20 -16.69 -3.47 -4.01
N LEU A 21 -15.81 -2.93 -3.17
CA LEU A 21 -16.06 -1.66 -2.48
C LEU A 21 -16.11 -0.48 -3.45
N ALA A 22 -15.23 -0.44 -4.45
CA ALA A 22 -15.22 0.60 -5.46
C ALA A 22 -16.49 0.59 -6.32
N GLU A 23 -17.00 -0.59 -6.68
CA GLU A 23 -18.29 -0.73 -7.38
C GLU A 23 -19.46 -0.27 -6.50
N ARG A 24 -19.48 -0.71 -5.23
CA ARG A 24 -20.54 -0.37 -4.27
C ARG A 24 -20.70 1.14 -4.11
N TYR A 25 -19.60 1.88 -4.08
CA TYR A 25 -19.61 3.33 -3.88
C TYR A 25 -19.49 4.15 -5.17
N ARG A 26 -19.53 3.51 -6.35
CA ARG A 26 -19.30 4.18 -7.64
C ARG A 26 -20.19 5.39 -7.89
N SER A 27 -21.46 5.33 -7.48
CA SER A 27 -22.43 6.42 -7.69
C SER A 27 -22.38 7.52 -6.62
N ASN A 28 -21.50 7.41 -5.61
CA ASN A 28 -21.36 8.40 -4.56
C ASN A 28 -20.13 9.30 -4.81
N PRO A 29 -20.29 10.52 -5.37
CA PRO A 29 -19.17 11.39 -5.70
C PRO A 29 -18.43 11.94 -4.46
N ARG A 30 -18.93 11.70 -3.24
CA ARG A 30 -18.23 12.05 -2.00
C ARG A 30 -17.11 11.05 -1.67
N VAL A 31 -17.11 9.86 -2.28
CA VAL A 31 -16.00 8.90 -2.17
C VAL A 31 -15.00 9.22 -3.26
N VAL A 32 -13.93 9.93 -2.88
CA VAL A 32 -12.98 10.53 -3.84
C VAL A 32 -11.84 9.58 -4.24
N GLY A 33 -11.59 8.53 -3.45
CA GLY A 33 -10.48 7.62 -3.69
C GLY A 33 -10.45 6.41 -2.78
N ALA A 34 -9.47 5.55 -3.03
CA ALA A 34 -9.18 4.34 -2.27
C ALA A 34 -7.75 4.40 -1.73
N ASP A 35 -7.61 4.40 -0.40
CA ASP A 35 -6.34 4.19 0.28
C ASP A 35 -6.12 2.69 0.50
N LEU A 36 -5.25 2.13 -0.33
CA LEU A 36 -5.22 0.69 -0.58
C LEU A 36 -4.82 -0.13 0.65
N ARG A 37 -3.90 0.38 1.46
CA ARG A 37 -3.47 -0.30 2.68
C ARG A 37 -2.83 0.67 3.67
N ASN A 38 -3.51 0.80 4.82
CA ASN A 38 -3.03 1.60 5.94
C ASN A 38 -1.65 1.13 6.43
N GLU A 39 -0.66 2.03 6.38
CA GLU A 39 0.68 1.91 6.97
C GLU A 39 1.35 0.56 6.79
N VAL A 40 1.62 0.12 5.55
CA VAL A 40 2.20 -1.20 5.26
C VAL A 40 3.42 -1.51 6.14
N ARG A 41 3.32 -2.57 6.95
CA ARG A 41 4.40 -3.06 7.82
C ARG A 41 4.68 -4.54 7.59
N ARG A 42 5.86 -4.93 8.04
CA ARG A 42 6.21 -6.29 8.46
C ARG A 42 5.06 -7.05 9.15
N ASP A 43 4.98 -8.35 8.92
CA ASP A 43 4.26 -9.28 9.79
C ASP A 43 5.21 -10.14 10.66
N VAL A 44 4.70 -11.21 11.29
CA VAL A 44 5.51 -12.04 12.20
C VAL A 44 6.76 -12.58 11.48
N TRP A 45 6.63 -12.98 10.22
CA TRP A 45 7.64 -13.76 9.50
C TRP A 45 8.36 -12.96 8.43
N ASP A 46 7.67 -12.02 7.77
CA ASP A 46 8.13 -11.42 6.52
C ASP A 46 8.03 -9.89 6.51
N ASP A 47 8.95 -9.28 5.77
CA ASP A 47 9.00 -7.85 5.51
C ASP A 47 8.41 -7.52 4.12
N PRO A 48 7.57 -6.48 3.99
CA PRO A 48 7.19 -5.94 2.70
C PRO A 48 8.41 -5.33 1.99
N ASN A 49 8.40 -5.35 0.67
CA ASN A 49 9.42 -4.70 -0.15
C ASN A 49 8.78 -3.87 -1.28
N TRP A 50 9.63 -3.22 -2.06
CA TRP A 50 9.24 -2.38 -3.18
C TRP A 50 10.10 -2.73 -4.40
N GLY A 51 9.49 -3.36 -5.42
CA GLY A 51 10.13 -3.62 -6.70
C GLY A 51 10.92 -4.94 -6.81
N ARG A 52 10.77 -5.91 -5.90
CA ARG A 52 11.41 -7.24 -6.04
C ARG A 52 10.62 -8.22 -6.91
N GLY A 53 9.35 -7.95 -7.20
CA GLY A 53 8.49 -8.81 -8.01
C GLY A 53 8.08 -10.12 -7.33
N ASP A 54 8.24 -10.23 -6.01
CA ASP A 54 7.82 -11.40 -5.22
C ASP A 54 6.44 -11.19 -4.58
N ALA A 55 6.01 -12.17 -3.76
CA ALA A 55 4.73 -12.09 -3.06
C ALA A 55 4.68 -11.01 -1.96
N HIS A 56 5.79 -10.37 -1.65
CA HIS A 56 5.94 -9.34 -0.61
C HIS A 56 6.13 -7.94 -1.22
N ASP A 57 6.07 -7.83 -2.54
CA ASP A 57 6.24 -6.57 -3.26
C ASP A 57 4.98 -5.70 -3.21
N TRP A 58 5.05 -4.66 -2.38
CA TRP A 58 3.96 -3.72 -2.19
C TRP A 58 3.69 -2.90 -3.45
N ALA A 59 4.74 -2.50 -4.19
CA ALA A 59 4.58 -1.72 -5.41
C ALA A 59 3.80 -2.53 -6.46
N ALA A 60 4.17 -3.80 -6.62
CA ALA A 60 3.47 -4.69 -7.55
C ALA A 60 2.02 -4.97 -7.13
N ALA A 61 1.75 -5.13 -5.83
CA ALA A 61 0.39 -5.35 -5.32
C ALA A 61 -0.50 -4.10 -5.48
N ALA A 62 -0.01 -2.93 -5.09
CA ALA A 62 -0.72 -1.66 -5.21
C ALA A 62 -0.99 -1.28 -6.68
N GLN A 63 -0.03 -1.50 -7.58
CA GLN A 63 -0.22 -1.35 -9.04
C GLN A 63 -1.38 -2.22 -9.53
N ARG A 64 -1.38 -3.52 -9.20
CA ARG A 64 -2.42 -4.45 -9.62
C ARG A 64 -3.80 -4.05 -9.09
N ALA A 65 -3.90 -3.72 -7.81
CA ALA A 65 -5.14 -3.27 -7.20
C ALA A 65 -5.66 -1.98 -7.85
N GLY A 66 -4.81 -0.96 -7.98
CA GLY A 66 -5.16 0.31 -8.61
C GLY A 66 -5.64 0.13 -10.05
N ASP A 67 -4.95 -0.71 -10.83
CA ASP A 67 -5.36 -1.00 -12.21
C ASP A 67 -6.70 -1.72 -12.28
N ARG A 68 -6.95 -2.70 -11.42
CA ARG A 68 -8.24 -3.42 -11.37
C ARG A 68 -9.39 -2.49 -10.97
N ILE A 69 -9.20 -1.67 -9.93
CA ILE A 69 -10.20 -0.68 -9.52
C ILE A 69 -10.54 0.28 -10.67
N LEU A 70 -9.52 0.81 -11.37
CA LEU A 70 -9.71 1.80 -12.42
C LEU A 70 -10.24 1.22 -13.75
N LYS A 71 -9.95 -0.05 -14.03
CA LYS A 71 -10.45 -0.75 -15.24
C LYS A 71 -11.87 -1.26 -15.04
N ASP A 72 -12.12 -1.93 -13.92
CA ASP A 72 -13.27 -2.80 -13.77
C ASP A 72 -14.38 -2.15 -12.94
N ALA A 73 -14.02 -1.35 -11.91
CA ALA A 73 -14.98 -0.82 -10.94
C ALA A 73 -15.34 0.65 -11.17
N ASN A 74 -14.40 1.56 -10.90
CA ASN A 74 -14.64 2.99 -10.90
C ASN A 74 -13.44 3.75 -11.50
N PRO A 75 -13.54 4.24 -12.75
CA PRO A 75 -12.45 4.94 -13.42
C PRO A 75 -12.19 6.34 -12.84
N ASP A 76 -13.07 6.86 -11.98
CA ASP A 76 -12.98 8.22 -11.47
C ASP A 76 -12.22 8.35 -10.16
N LEU A 77 -12.06 7.26 -9.39
CA LEU A 77 -11.37 7.27 -8.10
C LEU A 77 -9.90 7.66 -8.21
N LEU A 78 -9.42 8.39 -7.20
CA LEU A 78 -7.99 8.49 -6.90
C LEU A 78 -7.51 7.21 -6.22
N ILE A 79 -6.33 6.72 -6.59
CA ILE A 79 -5.69 5.57 -5.98
C ILE A 79 -4.57 6.09 -5.09
N MET A 80 -4.75 5.94 -3.79
CA MET A 80 -3.80 6.37 -2.77
C MET A 80 -2.90 5.20 -2.40
N VAL A 81 -1.60 5.40 -2.57
CA VAL A 81 -0.58 4.40 -2.25
C VAL A 81 0.31 4.93 -1.15
N GLU A 82 0.25 4.28 0.01
CA GLU A 82 1.16 4.53 1.10
C GLU A 82 2.55 3.94 0.85
N GLY A 83 3.54 4.39 1.63
CA GLY A 83 4.88 3.79 1.67
C GLY A 83 4.97 2.58 2.59
N ILE A 84 6.17 2.00 2.67
CA ILE A 84 6.47 0.95 3.66
C ILE A 84 6.84 1.63 4.98
N ASN A 85 5.94 1.58 5.96
CA ASN A 85 6.12 2.31 7.22
C ASN A 85 7.13 1.63 8.17
N TRP A 86 7.26 0.31 8.11
CA TRP A 86 8.20 -0.44 8.96
C TRP A 86 8.65 -1.76 8.32
N ALA A 87 9.95 -2.00 8.36
CA ALA A 87 10.58 -3.28 8.03
C ALA A 87 11.62 -3.65 9.11
N GLY A 88 11.83 -4.94 9.31
CA GLY A 88 12.79 -5.49 10.27
C GLY A 88 12.21 -5.74 11.67
N ILE A 89 13.02 -6.35 12.53
CA ILE A 89 12.59 -6.86 13.84
C ILE A 89 12.72 -5.74 14.89
N PRO A 90 11.66 -5.46 15.68
CA PRO A 90 11.69 -4.43 16.71
C PRO A 90 12.38 -4.93 18.00
N VAL A 91 13.57 -5.50 17.88
CA VAL A 91 14.40 -5.99 18.99
C VAL A 91 15.81 -5.41 18.85
N ASP A 92 16.38 -4.94 19.96
CA ASP A 92 17.73 -4.39 19.97
C ASP A 92 18.76 -5.39 19.44
N GLY A 93 19.66 -4.91 18.58
CA GLY A 93 20.65 -5.74 17.90
C GLY A 93 20.19 -6.33 16.56
N PHE A 94 18.91 -6.21 16.21
CA PHE A 94 18.40 -6.62 14.89
C PHE A 94 18.20 -5.41 13.95
N TRP A 95 18.28 -5.68 12.65
CA TRP A 95 18.04 -4.68 11.62
C TRP A 95 16.57 -4.22 11.62
N ARG A 96 16.38 -2.92 11.41
CA ARG A 96 15.08 -2.25 11.26
C ARG A 96 15.21 -1.00 10.40
N ASP A 97 14.17 -0.69 9.64
CA ASP A 97 14.11 0.52 8.82
C ASP A 97 12.67 1.01 8.63
N ARG A 98 12.54 2.27 8.21
CA ARG A 98 11.31 2.89 7.72
C ARG A 98 11.55 3.44 6.32
N PRO A 99 11.32 2.62 5.27
CA PRO A 99 11.52 3.06 3.90
C PRO A 99 10.61 4.24 3.50
N HIS A 100 9.39 4.31 4.06
CA HIS A 100 8.34 5.23 3.65
C HIS A 100 8.21 5.27 2.12
N LEU A 101 8.21 6.45 1.52
CA LEU A 101 8.14 6.67 0.08
C LEU A 101 9.52 6.82 -0.58
N LYS A 102 10.65 6.57 0.12
CA LYS A 102 11.99 6.68 -0.49
C LYS A 102 12.12 5.87 -1.79
N PRO A 103 11.60 4.63 -1.90
CA PRO A 103 11.73 3.83 -3.13
C PRO A 103 11.01 4.41 -4.35
N VAL A 104 10.06 5.34 -4.16
CA VAL A 104 9.31 5.98 -5.26
C VAL A 104 10.24 6.75 -6.21
N ALA A 105 11.38 7.23 -5.70
CA ALA A 105 12.39 7.92 -6.51
C ALA A 105 12.99 7.01 -7.61
N GLU A 106 12.99 5.69 -7.40
CA GLU A 106 13.55 4.70 -8.33
C GLU A 106 12.46 3.93 -9.08
N LEU A 107 11.33 3.66 -8.41
CA LEU A 107 10.20 2.92 -8.99
C LEU A 107 8.87 3.56 -8.59
N SER A 108 8.26 4.28 -9.52
CA SER A 108 6.92 4.86 -9.38
C SER A 108 5.84 3.99 -10.04
N HIS A 109 4.62 4.04 -9.50
CA HIS A 109 3.47 3.41 -10.13
C HIS A 109 3.14 4.08 -11.46
N THR A 110 2.70 3.28 -12.43
CA THR A 110 2.20 3.74 -13.72
C THR A 110 0.82 3.12 -13.93
N LEU A 111 -0.18 3.69 -13.29
CA LEU A 111 -1.56 3.20 -13.36
C LEU A 111 -2.08 3.27 -14.80
N VAL A 112 -2.96 2.33 -15.15
CA VAL A 112 -3.64 2.26 -16.46
C VAL A 112 -4.35 3.55 -16.85
N ARG A 113 -4.80 4.34 -15.87
CA ARG A 113 -5.35 5.69 -16.09
C ARG A 113 -4.44 6.74 -15.49
N SER A 114 -4.05 7.70 -16.32
CA SER A 114 -3.25 8.86 -15.92
C SER A 114 -4.02 9.75 -14.93
N HIS A 115 -3.27 10.52 -14.14
CA HIS A 115 -3.81 11.49 -13.17
C HIS A 115 -4.65 10.91 -12.03
N LYS A 116 -4.50 9.61 -11.74
CA LYS A 116 -5.22 8.92 -10.66
C LYS A 116 -4.37 8.60 -9.43
N LEU A 117 -3.04 8.59 -9.56
CA LEU A 117 -2.14 8.22 -8.47
C LEU A 117 -1.98 9.36 -7.47
N VAL A 118 -2.10 9.03 -6.19
CA VAL A 118 -1.75 9.90 -5.05
C VAL A 118 -0.84 9.10 -4.13
N TYR A 119 0.31 9.66 -3.77
CA TYR A 119 1.15 9.08 -2.72
C TYR A 119 0.76 9.64 -1.35
N ALA A 120 0.63 8.76 -0.36
CA ALA A 120 0.29 9.12 1.01
C ALA A 120 1.40 8.68 1.98
N ALA A 121 1.61 9.43 3.05
CA ALA A 121 2.61 9.11 4.06
C ALA A 121 2.13 9.56 5.45
N HIS A 122 2.43 8.76 6.46
CA HIS A 122 2.13 9.05 7.85
C HIS A 122 3.39 9.48 8.61
N TYR A 123 3.25 10.56 9.38
CA TYR A 123 4.29 11.10 10.26
C TYR A 123 3.68 11.49 11.60
N TYR A 124 4.27 11.00 12.69
CA TYR A 124 3.88 11.28 14.07
C TYR A 124 5.05 11.89 14.86
N GLY A 125 4.77 12.62 15.94
CA GLY A 125 5.83 13.22 16.78
C GLY A 125 6.81 12.21 17.39
N TYR A 126 6.40 10.94 17.51
CA TYR A 126 7.22 9.81 17.95
C TYR A 126 7.77 8.95 16.80
N THR A 127 7.55 9.31 15.52
CA THR A 127 8.27 8.67 14.41
C THR A 127 9.63 9.35 14.24
N GLY A 128 10.67 8.72 14.75
CA GLY A 128 12.07 9.10 14.55
C GLY A 128 12.96 7.88 14.38
N PRO A 129 14.23 8.03 13.93
CA PRO A 129 15.13 6.91 13.66
C PRO A 129 15.42 6.01 14.88
N ARG A 130 15.05 6.45 16.09
CA ARG A 130 15.21 5.74 17.36
C ARG A 130 13.91 5.28 18.00
N HIS A 131 12.76 5.44 17.34
CA HIS A 131 11.46 5.13 17.94
C HIS A 131 10.66 4.15 17.06
N SER A 132 10.17 3.08 17.69
CA SER A 132 9.43 1.98 17.04
C SER A 132 8.01 2.37 16.63
N GLY A 133 7.46 3.45 17.21
CA GLY A 133 6.01 3.63 17.23
C GLY A 133 5.33 2.54 18.06
#